data_AF-A0A354GJB5-F1
#
_entry.id   AF-A0A354GJB5-F1
#
_cell.length_a   1.000
_cell.length_b   1.000
_cell.length_c   1.000
_cell.angle_alpha   90.00
_cell.angle_beta   90.00
_cell.angle_gamma   90.00
#
_symmetry.space_group_name_H-M   'P 1'
#
loop_
_entity.id
_entity.type
_entity.pdbx_description
1 polymer ?
#
loop_
_entity_poly.entity_id
_entity_poly.type
_entity_poly.pdbx_seq_one_letter_code
_entity_poly.pdbx_strand_id
1 'polypeptide(L)' 'MLGLCLVIQIVTGIFLAMHYCSDAEIAFKSVVHIMRDVNYG' A
#
# COMPACT_ATOMS: atom_id res chain seq x y z
N MET A 1 20.22 11.58 -2.77
CA MET A 1 19.53 10.30 -3.10
C MET A 1 18.45 9.94 -2.09
N LEU A 2 18.69 10.04 -0.78
CA LEU A 2 17.69 9.75 0.27
C LEU A 2 16.39 10.57 0.17
N GLY A 3 16.47 11.86 -0.21
CA GLY A 3 15.28 12.70 -0.39
C GLY A 3 14.33 12.23 -1.49
N LEU A 4 14.85 11.68 -2.60
CA LEU A 4 14.02 11.11 -3.66
C LEU A 4 13.34 9.81 -3.20
N CYS A 5 14.08 8.97 -2.47
CA CYS A 5 13.54 7.73 -1.88
C CYS A 5 12.37 8.03 -0.94
N LEU A 6 12.49 9.09 -0.13
CA LEU A 6 11.46 9.52 0.81
C LEU A 6 10.18 9.99 0.09
N VAL A 7 10.32 10.75 -1.00
CA VAL A 7 9.16 11.19 -1.81
C VAL A 7 8.43 9.99 -2.42
N ILE A 8 9.17 9.02 -2.98
CA ILE A 8 8.59 7.81 -3.55
C ILE A 8 7.86 7.00 -2.46
N GLN A 9 8.46 6.81 -1.28
CA GLN A 9 7.83 6.08 -0.17
C GLN A 9 6.55 6.75 0.34
N ILE A 10 6.52 8.08 0.44
CA ILE A 10 5.31 8.80 0.90
C ILE A 10 4.19 8.63 -0.13
N VAL A 11 4.48 8.82 -1.42
CA VAL A 11 3.46 8.70 -2.48
C VAL A 11 2.91 7.28 -2.56
N THR A 12 3.79 6.26 -2.57
CA THR A 12 3.37 4.85 -2.61
C THR A 12 2.66 4.44 -1.31
N GLY A 13 3.09 4.95 -0.16
CA GLY A 13 2.49 4.67 1.14
C GLY A 13 1.06 5.22 1.26
N ILE A 14 0.78 6.41 0.72
CA ILE A 14 -0.58 6.97 0.66
C ILE A 14 -1.48 6.08 -0.20
N PHE A 15 -0.99 5.59 -1.34
CA PHE A 15 -1.75 4.71 -2.23
C PHE A 15 -2.08 3.37 -1.56
N LEU A 16 -1.12 2.77 -0.85
CA LEU A 16 -1.35 1.56 -0.06
C LEU A 16 -2.36 1.81 1.07
N ALA A 17 -2.27 2.94 1.76
CA ALA A 17 -3.17 3.28 2.86
C ALA A 17 -4.64 3.45 2.43
N MET A 18 -4.90 3.78 1.16
CA MET A 18 -6.28 3.85 0.63
C MET A 18 -6.96 2.48 0.50
N HIS A 19 -6.18 1.41 0.33
CA HIS A 19 -6.69 0.04 0.12
C HIS A 19 -6.41 -0.92 1.28
N TYR A 20 -5.52 -0.53 2.20
CA TYR A 20 -5.16 -1.32 3.37
C TYR A 20 -6.20 -1.17 4.48
N CYS A 21 -6.55 -2.27 5.14
CA CYS A 21 -7.41 -2.25 6.32
C CYS A 21 -6.61 -2.68 7.57
N SER A 22 -6.63 -1.85 8.62
CA SER A 22 -5.78 -1.98 9.81
C SER A 22 -6.30 -2.97 10.86
N ASP A 23 -7.10 -3.95 10.46
CA ASP A 23 -7.65 -4.96 11.35
C ASP A 23 -6.90 -6.29 11.15
N ALA A 24 -6.53 -6.96 12.24
CA ALA A 24 -5.64 -8.12 12.20
C ALA A 24 -6.25 -9.33 11.45
N GLU A 25 -7.57 -9.45 11.38
CA GLU A 25 -8.25 -10.55 10.67
C GLU A 25 -8.29 -10.32 9.16
N ILE A 26 -8.29 -9.06 8.70
CA ILE A 26 -8.43 -8.69 7.29
C ILE A 26 -7.21 -8.01 6.69
N ALA A 27 -6.19 -7.66 7.48
CA ALA A 27 -4.96 -7.01 7.03
C ALA A 27 -4.28 -7.80 5.91
N PHE A 28 -4.07 -9.10 6.10
CA PHE A 28 -3.48 -9.95 5.06
C PHE A 28 -4.35 -10.02 3.79
N LYS A 29 -5.67 -10.14 3.97
CA LYS A 29 -6.62 -10.18 2.85
C LYS A 29 -6.64 -8.87 2.07
N SER A 30 -6.47 -7.72 2.75
CA SER A 30 -6.37 -6.41 2.12
C SER A 30 -5.10 -6.26 1.27
N VAL A 31 -3.97 -6.85 1.70
CA VAL A 31 -2.73 -6.89 0.90
C VAL A 31 -2.89 -7.81 -0.31
N VAL A 32 -3.52 -8.97 -0.16
CA VAL A 32 -3.82 -9.87 -1.29
C VAL A 32 -4.74 -9.19 -2.31
N HIS A 33 -5.71 -8.41 -1.84
CA HIS A 33 -6.59 -7.62 -2.70
C HIS A 33 -5.80 -6.54 -3.47
N ILE A 34 -4.87 -5.83 -2.82
CA ILE A 34 -3.98 -4.86 -3.49
C ILE A 34 -3.20 -5.54 -4.61
N MET A 35 -2.53 -6.67 -4.33
CA MET A 35 -1.67 -7.35 -5.31
C MET A 35 -2.41 -7.99 -6.49
N ARG A 36 -3.70 -8.29 -6.36
CA ARG A 36 -4.45 -9.08 -7.37
C ARG A 36 -5.56 -8.30 -8.06
N ASP A 37 -6.18 -7.37 -7.36
CA ASP A 37 -7.40 -6.69 -7.80
C ASP A 37 -7.18 -5.19 -8.03
N VAL A 38 -6.11 -4.58 -7.47
CA VAL A 38 -5.76 -3.18 -7.74
C VAL A 38 -4.82 -3.11 -8.95
N ASN A 39 -5.17 -2.26 -9.91
CA ASN A 39 -4.33 -2.03 -11.10
C ASN A 39 -2.98 -1.44 -10.69
N TYR A 40 -1.89 -2.11 -11.05
CA TYR A 40 -0.52 -1.75 -10.63
C TYR A 40 -0.29 -1.80 -9.11
N GLY A 41 -1.09 -2.59 -8.39
CA GLY A 41 -0.90 -2.90 -6.98
C GLY A 41 0.30 -3.80 -6.70
#